data_AF-A0A841TE07-F1
#
_entry.id   AF-A0A841TE07-F1
#
_cell.length_a   1.000
_cell.length_b   1.000
_cell.length_c   1.000
_cell.angle_alpha   90.00
_cell.angle_beta   90.00
_cell.angle_gamma   90.00
#
_symmetry.space_group_name_H-M   'P 1'
#
loop_
_entity.id
_entity.type
_entity.pdbx_description
1 polymer ?
#
loop_
_entity_poly.entity_id
_entity_poly.type
_entity_poly.pdbx_seq_one_letter_code
_entity_poly.pdbx_strand_id
1 'polypeptide(L)'
;MGYCAERNISLVFLTMNGRFLARVVGESRGNVILRKRQYHLSEEESSSAKIARNFIVGKVYNHKWILERMTREYPLRIDVERFKEVSQQLSGILLDVRKCEDLERLRGLEGQAATSYYKVFDQMILQQKEDFYFHTRSRRPALDNVNAMLSFAYTMLANDVASALETVGLDAYVGFLHRDRPGRASLALDVMEELRGVYADRFVLSLINKRVVNGEDFLRKESGAIIMKEDARKRFLKAWQERKQEKITHPYLGEKISWGLVPYAQALLLARYLRNDLDEYPPFLWK
;
A
#
# COMPACT_ATOMS: atom_id res chain seq x y z
N MET A 1 20.06 -14.94 -12.95
CA MET A 1 18.71 -15.45 -12.62
C MET A 1 18.76 -16.61 -11.65
N GLY A 2 19.54 -17.68 -11.92
CA GLY A 2 19.69 -18.85 -11.03
C GLY A 2 19.99 -18.50 -9.57
N TYR A 3 21.00 -17.66 -9.31
CA TYR A 3 21.33 -17.21 -7.95
C TYR A 3 20.17 -16.50 -7.22
N CYS A 4 19.39 -15.68 -7.93
CA CYS A 4 18.21 -15.04 -7.35
C CYS A 4 17.12 -16.06 -7.02
N ALA A 5 16.90 -17.03 -7.91
CA ALA A 5 15.93 -18.11 -7.70
C ALA A 5 16.32 -19.01 -6.51
N GLU A 6 17.57 -19.45 -6.43
CA GLU A 6 18.08 -20.29 -5.32
C GLU A 6 17.95 -19.60 -3.96
N ARG A 7 18.13 -18.27 -3.92
CA ARG A 7 18.03 -17.46 -2.70
C ARG A 7 16.64 -16.87 -2.45
N ASN A 8 15.61 -17.27 -3.21
CA ASN A 8 14.26 -16.71 -3.13
C ASN A 8 14.21 -15.18 -3.25
N ILE A 9 15.10 -14.60 -4.04
CA ILE A 9 15.12 -13.18 -4.40
C ILE A 9 14.21 -12.97 -5.61
N SER A 10 13.05 -12.34 -5.38
CA SER A 10 12.07 -12.01 -6.41
C SER A 10 12.65 -11.02 -7.43
N LEU A 11 12.54 -11.36 -8.72
CA LEU A 11 12.88 -10.49 -9.84
C LEU A 11 11.60 -9.95 -10.46
N VAL A 12 11.39 -8.63 -10.39
CA VAL A 12 10.18 -7.97 -10.89
C VAL A 12 10.51 -7.16 -12.14
N PHE A 13 9.81 -7.45 -13.22
CA PHE A 13 9.91 -6.75 -14.49
C PHE A 13 8.74 -5.78 -14.63
N LEU A 14 9.05 -4.50 -14.86
CA LEU A 14 8.08 -3.42 -15.03
C LEU A 14 8.31 -2.73 -16.39
N THR A 15 7.25 -2.18 -16.98
CA THR A 15 7.40 -1.26 -18.13
C THR A 15 8.05 0.04 -17.68
N MET A 16 8.47 0.86 -18.65
CA MET A 16 8.97 2.21 -18.38
C MET A 16 7.96 3.07 -17.58
N ASN A 17 6.66 2.82 -17.70
CA ASN A 17 5.65 3.59 -16.99
C ASN A 17 5.29 2.98 -15.62
N GLY A 18 6.10 2.05 -15.11
CA GLY A 18 5.85 1.38 -13.83
C GLY A 18 4.69 0.39 -13.84
N ARG A 19 4.24 -0.06 -15.03
CA ARG A 19 3.24 -1.13 -15.15
C ARG A 19 3.92 -2.48 -14.95
N PHE A 20 3.35 -3.33 -14.11
CA PHE A 20 3.81 -4.71 -13.96
C PHE A 20 3.80 -5.50 -15.28
N LEU A 21 4.89 -6.22 -15.57
CA LEU A 21 5.00 -7.12 -16.72
C LEU A 21 5.04 -8.58 -16.26
N ALA A 22 6.05 -8.92 -15.47
CA ALA A 22 6.29 -10.27 -15.00
C ALA A 22 7.02 -10.25 -13.67
N ARG A 23 6.91 -11.35 -12.95
CA ARG A 23 7.71 -11.63 -11.76
C ARG A 23 8.26 -13.03 -11.87
N VAL A 24 9.54 -13.19 -11.58
CA VAL A 24 10.22 -14.47 -11.50
C VAL A 24 10.62 -14.68 -10.06
N VAL A 25 10.16 -15.78 -9.47
CA VAL A 25 10.48 -16.20 -8.10
C VAL A 25 11.23 -17.53 -8.11
N GLY A 26 11.84 -17.88 -6.97
CA GLY A 26 12.52 -19.16 -6.77
C GLY A 26 11.57 -20.36 -6.72
N GLU A 27 12.13 -21.52 -6.39
CA GLU A 27 11.36 -22.77 -6.26
C GLU A 27 10.26 -22.65 -5.19
N SER A 28 9.02 -22.98 -5.55
CA SER A 28 7.90 -22.92 -4.62
C SER A 28 7.92 -24.11 -3.66
N ARG A 29 8.22 -23.85 -2.39
CA ARG A 29 7.99 -24.82 -1.30
C ARG A 29 6.53 -24.72 -0.87
N GLY A 30 5.65 -25.40 -1.60
CA GLY A 30 4.20 -25.27 -1.42
C GLY A 30 3.72 -25.71 -0.03
N ASN A 31 3.03 -24.82 0.68
CA ASN A 31 2.22 -25.18 1.85
C ASN A 31 0.76 -25.40 1.40
N VAL A 32 0.49 -26.57 0.83
CA VAL A 32 -0.82 -26.90 0.23
C VAL A 32 -1.96 -26.81 1.26
N ILE A 33 -1.69 -27.16 2.52
CA ILE A 33 -2.68 -27.10 3.60
C ILE A 33 -3.11 -25.64 3.85
N LEU A 34 -2.14 -24.73 3.94
CA LEU A 34 -2.41 -23.30 4.10
C LEU A 34 -3.21 -22.73 2.93
N ARG A 35 -2.86 -23.09 1.68
CA ARG A 35 -3.59 -22.61 0.49
C ARG A 35 -5.02 -23.14 0.43
N LYS A 36 -5.24 -24.42 0.73
CA LYS A 36 -6.61 -24.98 0.83
C LYS A 36 -7.45 -24.21 1.85
N ARG A 37 -6.86 -23.87 3.00
CA ARG A 37 -7.54 -23.08 4.04
C ARG A 37 -7.82 -21.65 3.57
N GLN A 38 -6.87 -21.01 2.89
CA GLN A 38 -7.06 -19.70 2.27
C GLN A 38 -8.24 -19.71 1.29
N TYR A 39 -8.27 -20.67 0.35
CA TYR A 39 -9.34 -20.78 -0.64
C TYR A 39 -10.71 -20.97 0.01
N HIS A 40 -10.80 -21.86 0.99
CA HIS A 40 -12.04 -22.09 1.72
C HIS A 40 -12.55 -20.83 2.43
N LEU A 41 -11.66 -20.08 3.10
CA LEU A 41 -12.03 -18.85 3.79
C LEU A 41 -12.34 -17.68 2.83
N SER A 42 -11.77 -17.67 1.63
CA SER A 42 -12.09 -16.65 0.62
C SER A 42 -13.44 -16.87 -0.04
N GLU A 43 -13.88 -18.13 -0.15
CA GLU A 43 -15.20 -18.48 -0.69
C GLU A 43 -16.34 -18.22 0.32
N GLU A 44 -16.05 -18.27 1.61
CA GLU A 44 -17.02 -17.94 2.67
C GLU A 44 -17.07 -16.43 2.92
N GLU A 45 -18.17 -15.79 2.51
CA GLU A 45 -18.33 -14.34 2.55
C GLU A 45 -18.15 -13.74 3.96
N SER A 46 -18.68 -14.38 5.00
CA SER A 46 -18.59 -13.92 6.39
C SER A 46 -17.15 -13.95 6.93
N SER A 47 -16.42 -15.05 6.66
CA SER A 47 -15.01 -15.22 7.04
C SER A 47 -14.12 -14.26 6.26
N SER A 48 -14.38 -14.11 4.96
CA SER A 48 -13.68 -13.19 4.07
C SER A 48 -13.87 -11.74 4.54
N ALA A 49 -15.09 -11.35 4.92
CA ALA A 49 -15.38 -10.02 5.47
C ALA A 49 -14.60 -9.73 6.77
N LYS A 50 -14.47 -10.70 7.68
CA LYS A 50 -13.70 -10.54 8.93
C LYS A 50 -12.22 -10.26 8.66
N ILE A 51 -11.62 -10.94 7.68
CA ILE A 51 -10.22 -10.73 7.30
C ILE A 51 -10.06 -9.39 6.59
N ALA A 52 -10.90 -9.13 5.59
CA ALA A 52 -10.93 -7.89 4.83
C ALA A 52 -11.07 -6.65 5.73
N ARG A 53 -11.92 -6.75 6.75
CA ARG A 53 -12.13 -5.72 7.76
C ARG A 53 -10.82 -5.29 8.42
N ASN A 54 -9.94 -6.23 8.77
CA ASN A 54 -8.68 -5.89 9.43
C ASN A 54 -7.75 -5.08 8.53
N PHE A 55 -7.66 -5.40 7.23
CA PHE A 55 -6.91 -4.59 6.27
C PHE A 55 -7.43 -3.15 6.18
N ILE A 56 -8.76 -2.98 6.16
CA ILE A 56 -9.38 -1.65 6.10
C ILE A 56 -9.24 -0.89 7.42
N VAL A 57 -9.32 -1.58 8.57
CA VAL A 57 -8.98 -0.99 9.88
C VAL A 57 -7.57 -0.42 9.84
N GLY A 58 -6.59 -1.20 9.37
CA GLY A 58 -5.20 -0.76 9.23
C GLY A 58 -5.08 0.48 8.34
N LYS A 59 -5.71 0.45 7.16
CA LYS A 59 -5.73 1.58 6.22
C LYS A 59 -6.27 2.86 6.85
N VAL A 60 -7.48 2.81 7.40
CA VAL A 60 -8.17 4.00 7.94
C VAL A 60 -7.44 4.54 9.16
N TYR A 61 -6.96 3.67 10.05
CA TYR A 61 -6.15 4.06 11.21
C TYR A 61 -4.87 4.79 10.77
N ASN A 62 -4.15 4.23 9.79
CA ASN A 62 -2.90 4.77 9.30
C ASN A 62 -3.11 6.11 8.57
N HIS A 63 -4.15 6.22 7.74
CA HIS A 63 -4.51 7.48 7.09
C HIS A 63 -4.80 8.57 8.13
N LYS A 64 -5.60 8.25 9.16
CA LYS A 64 -5.87 9.18 10.26
C LYS A 64 -4.58 9.68 10.92
N TRP A 65 -3.65 8.78 11.27
CA TRP A 65 -2.42 9.18 11.95
C TRP A 65 -1.44 9.94 11.06
N ILE A 66 -1.47 9.72 9.74
CA ILE A 66 -0.76 10.58 8.78
C ILE A 66 -1.29 12.02 8.89
N LEU A 67 -2.61 12.21 8.87
CA LEU A 67 -3.21 13.55 8.97
C LEU A 67 -2.91 14.19 10.33
N GLU A 68 -3.09 13.46 11.42
CA GLU A 68 -2.76 13.94 12.77
C GLU A 68 -1.30 14.37 12.89
N ARG A 69 -0.37 13.62 12.30
CA ARG A 69 1.05 13.97 12.29
C ARG A 69 1.30 15.25 11.49
N MET A 70 0.69 15.40 10.32
CA MET A 70 0.78 16.62 9.52
C MET A 70 0.32 17.87 10.30
N THR A 71 -0.76 17.77 11.08
CA THR A 71 -1.23 18.88 11.92
C THR A 71 -0.25 19.31 13.00
N ARG A 72 0.62 18.40 13.46
CA ARG A 72 1.63 18.68 14.49
C ARG A 72 2.93 19.19 13.89
N GLU A 73 3.36 18.62 12.76
CA GLU A 73 4.64 18.94 12.12
C GLU A 73 4.56 20.24 11.30
N TYR A 74 3.39 20.56 10.71
CA TYR A 74 3.26 21.68 9.77
C TYR A 74 2.03 22.58 10.02
N PRO A 75 1.74 23.01 11.26
CA PRO A 75 0.51 23.74 11.57
C PRO A 75 0.35 25.09 10.83
N LEU A 76 1.46 25.72 10.42
CA LEU A 76 1.44 27.00 9.71
C LEU A 76 1.37 26.86 8.18
N ARG A 77 1.46 25.63 7.64
CA ARG A 77 1.50 25.38 6.18
C ARG A 77 0.27 24.68 5.65
N ILE A 78 -0.59 24.17 6.54
CA ILE A 78 -1.80 23.43 6.18
C ILE A 78 -3.01 23.99 6.93
N ASP A 79 -4.19 23.71 6.41
CA ASP A 79 -5.45 24.00 7.08
C ASP A 79 -5.70 22.98 8.21
N VAL A 80 -5.25 23.31 9.42
CA VAL A 80 -5.32 22.41 10.58
C VAL A 80 -6.77 22.02 10.91
N GLU A 81 -7.70 22.95 10.81
CA GLU A 81 -9.12 22.70 11.11
C GLU A 81 -9.68 21.65 10.16
N ARG A 82 -9.49 21.84 8.85
CA ARG A 82 -9.92 20.86 7.84
C ARG A 82 -9.26 19.49 8.01
N PHE A 83 -7.98 19.42 8.37
CA PHE A 83 -7.32 18.15 8.65
C PHE A 83 -7.91 17.45 9.89
N LYS A 84 -8.27 18.20 10.93
CA LYS A 84 -8.92 17.66 12.14
C LYS A 84 -10.33 17.16 11.85
N GLU A 85 -11.10 17.88 11.04
CA GLU A 85 -12.42 17.43 10.58
C GLU A 85 -12.31 16.10 9.82
N VAL A 86 -11.38 15.99 8.86
CA VAL A 86 -11.17 14.75 8.11
C VAL A 86 -10.68 13.62 9.02
N SER A 87 -9.78 13.90 9.97
CA SER A 87 -9.34 12.92 10.97
C SER A 87 -10.50 12.41 11.85
N GLN A 88 -11.44 13.28 12.22
CA GLN A 88 -12.65 12.91 12.95
C GLN A 88 -13.59 12.07 12.09
N GLN A 89 -13.79 12.41 10.81
CA GLN A 89 -14.56 11.60 9.86
C GLN A 89 -13.96 10.19 9.73
N LEU A 90 -12.63 10.07 9.57
CA LEU A 90 -11.93 8.79 9.52
C LEU A 90 -12.10 8.00 10.83
N SER A 91 -12.17 8.69 11.97
CA SER A 91 -12.44 8.05 13.26
C SER A 91 -13.85 7.45 13.32
N GLY A 92 -14.86 8.14 12.78
CA GLY A 92 -16.22 7.62 12.64
C GLY A 92 -16.25 6.39 11.73
N ILE A 93 -15.68 6.48 10.53
CA ILE A 93 -15.60 5.37 9.58
C ILE A 93 -14.89 4.16 10.20
N LEU A 94 -13.84 4.37 10.99
CA LEU A 94 -13.13 3.29 11.66
C LEU A 94 -14.03 2.50 12.63
N LEU A 95 -14.96 3.16 13.32
CA LEU A 95 -15.92 2.49 14.20
C LEU A 95 -16.91 1.63 13.41
N ASP A 96 -17.35 2.13 12.25
CA ASP A 96 -18.26 1.39 11.36
C ASP A 96 -17.57 0.19 10.72
N VAL A 97 -16.34 0.36 10.24
CA VAL A 97 -15.54 -0.73 9.65
C VAL A 97 -15.37 -1.87 10.65
N ARG A 98 -15.05 -1.57 11.93
CA ARG A 98 -14.84 -2.58 12.98
C ARG A 98 -16.06 -3.47 13.24
N LYS A 99 -17.27 -2.98 12.95
CA LYS A 99 -18.53 -3.71 13.15
C LYS A 99 -19.09 -4.28 11.86
N CYS A 100 -18.47 -4.00 10.72
CA CYS A 100 -18.97 -4.40 9.42
C CYS A 100 -18.63 -5.87 9.15
N GLU A 101 -19.64 -6.64 8.73
CA GLU A 101 -19.51 -8.05 8.35
C GLU A 101 -19.93 -8.30 6.89
N ASP A 102 -20.23 -7.23 6.16
CA ASP A 102 -20.66 -7.26 4.76
C ASP A 102 -19.56 -6.70 3.85
N LEU A 103 -19.19 -7.45 2.81
CA LEU A 103 -18.08 -7.09 1.91
C LEU A 103 -18.41 -5.86 1.06
N GLU A 104 -19.64 -5.71 0.58
CA GLU A 104 -20.04 -4.56 -0.23
C GLU A 104 -20.00 -3.26 0.60
N ARG A 105 -20.54 -3.30 1.82
CA ARG A 105 -20.47 -2.20 2.78
C ARG A 105 -19.03 -1.88 3.17
N LEU A 106 -18.17 -2.89 3.39
CA LEU A 106 -16.74 -2.67 3.64
C LEU A 106 -16.06 -1.92 2.49
N ARG A 107 -16.34 -2.28 1.23
CA ARG A 107 -15.84 -1.55 0.04
C ARG A 107 -16.36 -0.11 -0.01
N GLY A 108 -17.64 0.09 0.33
CA GLY A 108 -18.22 1.43 0.43
C GLY A 108 -17.52 2.31 1.48
N LEU A 109 -17.27 1.78 2.68
CA LEU A 109 -16.55 2.47 3.75
C LEU A 109 -15.09 2.75 3.38
N GLU A 110 -14.41 1.81 2.73
CA GLU A 110 -13.06 2.01 2.19
C GLU A 110 -13.01 3.17 1.18
N GLY A 111 -13.96 3.21 0.24
CA GLY A 111 -14.05 4.28 -0.76
C GLY A 111 -14.33 5.65 -0.14
N GLN A 112 -15.20 5.69 0.88
CA GLN A 112 -15.47 6.92 1.64
C GLN A 112 -14.21 7.40 2.37
N ALA A 113 -13.52 6.52 3.09
CA ALA A 113 -12.28 6.86 3.78
C ALA A 113 -11.18 7.33 2.82
N ALA A 114 -11.03 6.66 1.67
CA ALA A 114 -10.07 7.06 0.64
C ALA A 114 -10.40 8.45 0.09
N THR A 115 -11.68 8.71 -0.20
CA THR A 115 -12.15 10.02 -0.69
C THR A 115 -11.86 11.13 0.34
N SER A 116 -12.19 10.90 1.61
CA SER A 116 -11.91 11.88 2.68
C SER A 116 -10.42 12.14 2.85
N TYR A 117 -9.58 11.10 2.82
CA TYR A 117 -8.12 11.26 2.88
C TYR A 117 -7.57 12.05 1.69
N TYR A 118 -8.02 11.73 0.47
CA TYR A 118 -7.56 12.37 -0.75
C TYR A 118 -7.97 13.85 -0.87
N LYS A 119 -9.09 14.27 -0.23
CA LYS A 119 -9.53 15.68 -0.18
C LYS A 119 -8.52 16.64 0.45
N VAL A 120 -7.61 16.14 1.29
CA VAL A 120 -6.57 16.93 1.97
C VAL A 120 -5.16 16.56 1.51
N PHE A 121 -5.04 15.58 0.61
CA PHE A 121 -3.74 15.07 0.17
C PHE A 121 -2.91 16.13 -0.54
N ASP A 122 -3.53 16.95 -1.38
CA ASP A 122 -2.86 18.05 -2.07
C ASP A 122 -2.13 18.96 -1.07
N GLN A 123 -2.77 19.34 0.03
CA GLN A 123 -2.18 20.22 1.05
C GLN A 123 -0.95 19.60 1.75
N MET A 124 -0.76 18.28 1.68
CA MET A 124 0.45 17.63 2.20
C MET A 124 1.66 17.79 1.28
N ILE A 125 1.46 18.27 0.05
CA ILE A 125 2.52 18.67 -0.87
C ILE A 125 2.93 20.10 -0.51
N LEU A 126 4.06 20.23 0.18
CA LEU A 126 4.54 21.48 0.78
C LEU A 126 5.50 22.27 -0.11
N GLN A 127 5.91 21.70 -1.25
CA GLN A 127 6.89 22.28 -2.17
C GLN A 127 6.48 22.01 -3.61
N GLN A 128 6.93 22.84 -4.54
CA GLN A 128 6.78 22.64 -5.99
C GLN A 128 5.31 22.48 -6.45
N LYS A 129 4.39 23.28 -5.87
CA LYS A 129 2.93 23.18 -6.09
C LYS A 129 2.47 23.36 -7.55
N GLU A 130 3.22 24.10 -8.34
CA GLU A 130 2.91 24.29 -9.77
C GLU A 130 3.09 22.99 -10.56
N ASP A 131 4.11 22.21 -10.21
CA ASP A 131 4.43 20.95 -10.88
C ASP A 131 3.79 19.72 -10.20
N PHE A 132 3.54 19.81 -8.89
CA PHE A 132 3.00 18.73 -8.08
C PHE A 132 1.72 19.18 -7.37
N TYR A 133 0.61 18.72 -7.92
CA TYR A 133 -0.73 18.92 -7.40
C TYR A 133 -1.49 17.59 -7.43
N PHE A 134 -2.53 17.47 -6.62
CA PHE A 134 -3.34 16.27 -6.52
C PHE A 134 -4.83 16.61 -6.41
N HIS A 135 -5.57 16.43 -7.51
CA HIS A 135 -7.02 16.63 -7.52
C HIS A 135 -7.79 15.34 -7.21
N THR A 136 -7.41 14.25 -7.86
CA THR A 136 -8.04 12.94 -7.71
C THR A 136 -7.08 11.84 -8.10
N ARG A 137 -7.36 10.60 -7.70
CA ARG A 137 -6.52 9.46 -8.07
C ARG A 137 -6.83 9.00 -9.50
N SER A 138 -5.95 9.31 -10.45
CA SER A 138 -5.98 8.78 -11.82
C SER A 138 -4.97 7.63 -11.99
N ARG A 139 -5.43 6.38 -12.15
CA ARG A 139 -4.55 5.21 -12.24
C ARG A 139 -4.11 4.87 -13.67
N ARG A 140 -5.01 4.93 -14.65
CA ARG A 140 -4.75 4.48 -16.03
C ARG A 140 -5.53 5.33 -17.04
N PRO A 141 -4.91 6.35 -17.65
CA PRO A 141 -3.53 6.83 -17.42
C PRO A 141 -3.37 7.63 -16.12
N ALA A 142 -2.12 7.85 -15.71
CA ALA A 142 -1.80 8.89 -14.72
C ALA A 142 -1.78 10.25 -15.42
N LEU A 143 -2.56 11.21 -14.91
CA LEU A 143 -2.80 12.50 -15.55
C LEU A 143 -1.96 13.64 -14.97
N ASP A 144 -1.29 13.41 -13.84
CA ASP A 144 -0.38 14.35 -13.18
C ASP A 144 0.85 13.63 -12.60
N ASN A 145 1.86 14.41 -12.23
CA ASN A 145 3.16 13.93 -11.75
C ASN A 145 3.02 13.11 -10.46
N VAL A 146 2.15 13.54 -9.54
CA VAL A 146 1.90 12.88 -8.26
C VAL A 146 1.26 11.51 -8.49
N ASN A 147 0.25 11.44 -9.36
CA ASN A 147 -0.40 10.19 -9.75
C ASN A 147 0.56 9.22 -10.45
N ALA A 148 1.52 9.71 -11.24
CA ALA A 148 2.56 8.88 -11.84
C ALA A 148 3.48 8.28 -10.76
N MET A 149 3.93 9.10 -9.80
CA MET A 149 4.74 8.65 -8.66
C MET A 149 4.01 7.65 -7.77
N LEU A 150 2.76 7.94 -7.39
CA LEU A 150 1.93 7.05 -6.57
C LEU A 150 1.67 5.72 -7.29
N SER A 151 1.36 5.74 -8.59
CA SER A 151 1.20 4.51 -9.37
C SER A 151 2.46 3.66 -9.35
N PHE A 152 3.62 4.29 -9.49
CA PHE A 152 4.90 3.57 -9.47
C PHE A 152 5.23 3.00 -8.08
N ALA A 153 5.05 3.79 -7.01
CA ALA A 153 5.22 3.34 -5.63
C ALA A 153 4.26 2.18 -5.28
N TYR A 154 2.99 2.29 -5.66
CA TYR A 154 1.99 1.22 -5.44
C TYR A 154 2.33 -0.06 -6.19
N THR A 155 2.86 0.04 -7.42
CA THR A 155 3.32 -1.16 -8.14
C THR A 155 4.47 -1.83 -7.39
N MET A 156 5.47 -1.07 -6.94
CA MET A 156 6.60 -1.66 -6.19
C MET A 156 6.13 -2.31 -4.88
N LEU A 157 5.29 -1.60 -4.10
CA LEU A 157 4.77 -2.12 -2.84
C LEU A 157 3.90 -3.37 -3.05
N ALA A 158 3.02 -3.38 -4.07
CA ALA A 158 2.22 -4.56 -4.38
C ALA A 158 3.08 -5.78 -4.74
N ASN A 159 4.20 -5.57 -5.43
CA ASN A 159 5.14 -6.65 -5.73
C ASN A 159 5.89 -7.15 -4.50
N ASP A 160 6.28 -6.25 -3.59
CA ASP A 160 6.91 -6.61 -2.33
C ASP A 160 5.96 -7.45 -1.46
N VAL A 161 4.69 -7.03 -1.36
CA VAL A 161 3.64 -7.76 -0.64
C VAL A 161 3.34 -9.12 -1.30
N ALA A 162 3.19 -9.16 -2.62
CA ALA A 162 2.95 -10.42 -3.33
C ALA A 162 4.11 -11.41 -3.13
N SER A 163 5.36 -10.93 -3.14
CA SER A 163 6.54 -11.77 -2.94
C SER A 163 6.61 -12.26 -1.50
N ALA A 164 6.27 -11.41 -0.52
CA ALA A 164 6.16 -11.78 0.88
C ALA A 164 5.11 -12.87 1.13
N LEU A 165 3.92 -12.73 0.56
CA LEU A 165 2.83 -13.71 0.66
C LEU A 165 3.23 -15.08 0.12
N GLU A 166 3.85 -15.12 -1.06
CA GLU A 166 4.32 -16.37 -1.65
C GLU A 166 5.44 -17.03 -0.84
N THR A 167 6.32 -16.22 -0.25
CA THR A 167 7.43 -16.70 0.60
C THR A 167 6.91 -17.45 1.83
N VAL A 168 5.77 -17.04 2.39
CA VAL A 168 5.12 -17.72 3.53
C VAL A 168 4.15 -18.83 3.10
N GLY A 169 4.02 -19.09 1.80
CA GLY A 169 3.22 -20.19 1.24
C GLY A 169 1.79 -19.81 0.85
N LEU A 170 1.39 -18.55 0.97
CA LEU A 170 0.07 -18.06 0.54
C LEU A 170 0.01 -17.88 -0.97
N ASP A 171 -1.20 -17.91 -1.52
CA ASP A 171 -1.47 -17.52 -2.91
C ASP A 171 -1.73 -16.00 -2.97
N ALA A 172 -0.83 -15.25 -3.61
CA ALA A 172 -0.95 -13.80 -3.70
C ALA A 172 -2.18 -13.32 -4.52
N TYR A 173 -2.80 -14.21 -5.31
CA TYR A 173 -3.92 -13.88 -6.19
C TYR A 173 -5.29 -14.05 -5.54
N VAL A 174 -5.41 -14.86 -4.48
CA VAL A 174 -6.69 -15.12 -3.82
C VAL A 174 -6.89 -14.21 -2.62
N GLY A 175 -7.59 -13.11 -2.84
CA GLY A 175 -7.89 -12.07 -1.84
C GLY A 175 -9.16 -12.36 -1.03
N PHE A 176 -9.42 -11.48 -0.06
CA PHE A 176 -10.60 -11.51 0.79
C PHE A 176 -11.52 -10.28 0.56
N LEU A 177 -10.96 -9.11 0.24
CA LEU A 177 -11.77 -7.92 -0.05
C LEU A 177 -11.96 -7.73 -1.56
N HIS A 178 -10.87 -7.82 -2.29
CA HIS A 178 -10.81 -7.56 -3.71
C HIS A 178 -11.34 -8.75 -4.51
N ARG A 179 -12.50 -8.62 -5.16
CA ARG A 179 -13.07 -9.66 -6.07
C ARG A 179 -12.03 -10.26 -7.02
N ASP A 180 -12.08 -11.55 -7.25
CA ASP A 180 -11.15 -12.21 -8.15
C ASP A 180 -11.28 -11.67 -9.58
N ARG A 181 -10.13 -11.35 -10.16
CA ARG A 181 -10.00 -10.95 -11.57
C ARG A 181 -8.75 -11.62 -12.12
N PRO A 182 -8.82 -12.24 -13.30
CA PRO A 182 -7.64 -12.86 -13.92
C PRO A 182 -6.45 -11.90 -13.96
N GLY A 183 -5.30 -12.37 -13.46
CA GLY A 183 -4.04 -11.62 -13.44
C GLY A 183 -3.93 -10.53 -12.35
N ARG A 184 -4.92 -10.37 -11.47
CA ARG A 184 -4.83 -9.45 -10.33
C ARG A 184 -4.35 -10.19 -9.08
N ALA A 185 -3.22 -9.77 -8.51
CA ALA A 185 -2.76 -10.24 -7.20
C ALA A 185 -3.65 -9.69 -6.08
N SER A 186 -4.90 -10.18 -5.95
CA SER A 186 -5.92 -9.58 -5.09
C SER A 186 -5.52 -9.56 -3.62
N LEU A 187 -4.91 -10.64 -3.10
CA LEU A 187 -4.43 -10.66 -1.71
C LEU A 187 -3.31 -9.66 -1.47
N ALA A 188 -2.40 -9.52 -2.45
CA ALA A 188 -1.34 -8.53 -2.35
C ALA A 188 -1.90 -7.11 -2.30
N LEU A 189 -2.99 -6.82 -3.03
CA LEU A 189 -3.67 -5.53 -2.96
C LEU A 189 -4.39 -5.32 -1.64
N ASP A 190 -5.01 -6.37 -1.09
CA ASP A 190 -5.69 -6.37 0.22
C ASP A 190 -4.71 -6.04 1.34
N VAL A 191 -3.64 -6.83 1.49
CA VAL A 191 -2.61 -6.61 2.52
C VAL A 191 -1.89 -5.29 2.30
N MET A 192 -1.72 -4.84 1.05
CA MET A 192 -1.15 -3.52 0.78
C MET A 192 -2.01 -2.37 1.32
N GLU A 193 -3.32 -2.53 1.54
CA GLU A 193 -4.18 -1.44 2.00
C GLU A 193 -3.70 -0.79 3.30
N GLU A 194 -3.23 -1.59 4.27
CA GLU A 194 -2.72 -1.06 5.54
C GLU A 194 -1.35 -0.36 5.38
N LEU A 195 -0.56 -0.73 4.38
CA LEU A 195 0.78 -0.17 4.15
C LEU A 195 0.77 1.02 3.20
N ARG A 196 -0.28 1.18 2.38
CA ARG A 196 -0.32 2.14 1.27
C ARG A 196 0.00 3.57 1.69
N GLY A 197 -0.71 4.09 2.70
CA GLY A 197 -0.48 5.44 3.19
C GLY A 197 0.88 5.62 3.88
N VAL A 198 1.19 4.76 4.85
CA VAL A 198 2.37 4.93 5.72
C VAL A 198 3.68 4.63 5.01
N TYR A 199 3.64 3.81 3.98
CA TYR A 199 4.81 3.44 3.20
C TYR A 199 4.87 4.21 1.87
N ALA A 200 3.91 4.01 0.97
CA ALA A 200 4.00 4.55 -0.38
C ALA A 200 3.66 6.06 -0.45
N ASP A 201 2.58 6.50 0.17
CA ASP A 201 2.14 7.90 0.07
C ASP A 201 3.14 8.84 0.74
N ARG A 202 3.54 8.51 1.97
CA ARG A 202 4.58 9.24 2.69
C ARG A 202 5.91 9.25 1.96
N PHE A 203 6.26 8.17 1.27
CA PHE A 203 7.47 8.12 0.45
C PHE A 203 7.40 9.13 -0.69
N VAL A 204 6.29 9.15 -1.46
CA VAL A 204 6.08 10.10 -2.55
C VAL A 204 6.08 11.55 -2.04
N LEU A 205 5.33 11.84 -0.98
CA LEU A 205 5.31 13.16 -0.35
C LEU A 205 6.70 13.59 0.10
N SER A 206 7.49 12.67 0.69
CA SER A 206 8.86 12.97 1.10
C SER A 206 9.77 13.30 -0.09
N LEU A 207 9.65 12.62 -1.23
CA LEU A 207 10.48 12.93 -2.40
C LEU A 207 10.18 14.31 -2.97
N ILE A 208 8.91 14.69 -3.03
CA ILE A 208 8.47 16.00 -3.52
C ILE A 208 8.90 17.10 -2.53
N ASN A 209 8.60 16.92 -1.24
CA ASN A 209 8.86 17.91 -0.21
C ASN A 209 10.36 18.13 0.06
N LYS A 210 11.20 17.12 -0.19
CA LYS A 210 12.68 17.22 -0.12
C LYS A 210 13.32 17.60 -1.46
N ARG A 211 12.52 17.87 -2.52
CA ARG A 211 12.98 18.21 -3.88
C ARG A 211 13.97 17.18 -4.46
N VAL A 212 13.76 15.90 -4.18
CA VAL A 212 14.54 14.80 -4.78
C VAL A 212 14.14 14.57 -6.25
N VAL A 213 12.91 14.96 -6.59
CA VAL A 213 12.35 15.01 -7.93
C VAL A 213 11.75 16.40 -8.20
N ASN A 214 11.77 16.83 -9.45
CA ASN A 214 11.25 18.14 -9.88
C ASN A 214 10.27 18.01 -11.07
N GLY A 215 9.56 19.07 -11.45
CA GLY A 215 8.61 19.03 -12.58
C GLY A 215 9.25 18.59 -13.90
N GLU A 216 10.48 19.04 -14.17
CA GLU A 216 11.26 18.70 -15.36
C GLU A 216 11.59 17.20 -15.47
N ASP A 217 11.44 16.43 -14.40
CA ASP A 217 11.68 14.98 -14.38
C ASP A 217 10.58 14.16 -15.07
N PHE A 218 9.52 14.83 -15.51
CA PHE A 218 8.35 14.20 -16.09
C PHE A 218 8.13 14.65 -17.54
N LEU A 219 7.54 13.76 -18.34
CA LEU A 219 7.14 14.04 -19.71
C LEU A 219 5.66 13.71 -19.88
N ARG A 220 4.90 14.65 -20.42
CA ARG A 220 3.53 14.41 -20.85
C ARG A 220 3.54 13.87 -22.27
N LYS A 221 3.00 12.67 -22.46
CA LYS A 221 2.80 12.09 -23.80
C LYS A 221 1.58 12.73 -24.48
N GLU A 222 1.51 12.61 -25.80
CA GLU A 222 0.34 13.02 -26.61
C GLU A 222 -0.97 12.42 -26.09
N SER A 223 -0.93 11.17 -25.61
CA SER A 223 -2.05 10.48 -24.95
C SER A 223 -2.55 11.12 -23.64
N GLY A 224 -1.92 12.20 -23.17
CA GLY A 224 -2.16 12.82 -21.86
C GLY A 224 -1.50 12.10 -20.69
N ALA A 225 -0.97 10.90 -20.89
CA ALA A 225 -0.27 10.14 -19.85
C ALA A 225 1.06 10.79 -19.46
N ILE A 226 1.30 10.91 -18.15
CA ILE A 226 2.59 11.36 -17.61
C ILE A 226 3.52 10.19 -17.37
N ILE A 227 4.78 10.34 -17.80
CA ILE A 227 5.86 9.37 -17.58
C ILE A 227 7.05 10.02 -16.88
N MET A 228 7.68 9.27 -15.98
CA MET A 228 8.91 9.69 -15.30
C MET A 228 10.12 9.38 -16.18
N LYS A 229 10.98 10.38 -16.40
CA LYS A 229 12.26 10.25 -17.13
C LYS A 229 13.19 9.25 -16.44
N GLU A 230 14.16 8.73 -17.18
CA GLU A 230 15.03 7.65 -16.71
C GLU A 230 15.85 8.02 -15.47
N ASP A 231 16.49 9.20 -15.46
CA ASP A 231 17.33 9.64 -14.33
C ASP A 231 16.51 9.86 -13.06
N ALA A 232 15.33 10.44 -13.19
CA ALA A 232 14.39 10.60 -12.09
C ALA A 232 13.93 9.24 -11.54
N ARG A 233 13.69 8.27 -12.43
CA ARG A 233 13.33 6.91 -12.02
C ARG A 233 14.47 6.21 -11.28
N LYS A 234 15.73 6.40 -11.71
CA LYS A 234 16.90 5.89 -10.98
C LYS A 234 16.98 6.50 -9.57
N ARG A 235 16.78 7.81 -9.42
CA ARG A 235 16.72 8.48 -8.11
C ARG A 235 15.57 7.96 -7.25
N PHE A 236 14.38 7.80 -7.83
CA PHE A 236 13.20 7.26 -7.16
C PHE A 236 13.44 5.83 -6.64
N LEU A 237 14.00 4.96 -7.49
CA LEU A 237 14.31 3.57 -7.12
C LEU A 237 15.39 3.51 -6.03
N LYS A 238 16.44 4.33 -6.13
CA LYS A 238 17.48 4.44 -5.09
C LYS A 238 16.86 4.83 -3.75
N ALA A 239 16.04 5.88 -3.73
CA ALA A 239 15.37 6.33 -2.51
C ALA A 239 14.39 5.26 -1.95
N TRP A 240 13.72 4.49 -2.82
CA TRP A 240 12.87 3.38 -2.37
C TRP A 240 13.68 2.27 -1.67
N GLN A 241 14.86 1.94 -2.19
CA GLN A 241 15.76 0.96 -1.55
C GLN A 241 16.33 1.48 -0.24
N GLU A 242 16.71 2.76 -0.16
CA GLU A 242 17.14 3.39 1.10
C GLU A 242 16.01 3.37 2.14
N ARG A 243 14.79 3.71 1.72
CA ARG A 243 13.60 3.64 2.58
C ARG A 243 13.36 2.22 3.11
N LYS A 244 13.58 1.18 2.30
CA LYS A 244 13.47 -0.23 2.73
C LYS A 244 14.45 -0.60 3.85
N GLN A 245 15.62 0.05 3.92
CA GLN A 245 16.66 -0.24 4.91
C GLN A 245 16.43 0.47 6.24
N GLU A 246 15.69 1.59 6.23
CA GLU A 246 15.32 2.31 7.45
C GLU A 246 14.66 1.36 8.48
N LYS A 247 15.10 1.48 9.74
CA LYS A 247 14.63 0.64 10.84
C LYS A 247 13.40 1.24 11.51
N ILE A 248 12.45 0.38 11.86
CA ILE A 248 11.28 0.69 12.69
C ILE A 248 11.12 -0.37 13.78
N THR A 249 10.36 -0.03 14.81
CA THR A 249 9.86 -1.04 15.76
C THR A 249 8.48 -1.45 15.29
N HIS A 250 8.29 -2.73 14.94
CA HIS A 250 7.00 -3.21 14.45
C HIS A 250 5.94 -3.05 15.56
N PRO A 251 4.79 -2.39 15.30
CA PRO A 251 3.86 -1.99 16.36
C PRO A 251 3.22 -3.17 17.11
N TYR A 252 2.97 -4.29 16.40
CA TYR A 252 2.46 -5.52 17.03
C TYR A 252 3.56 -6.41 17.63
N LEU A 253 4.62 -6.73 16.87
CA LEU A 253 5.69 -7.64 17.32
C LEU A 253 6.62 -7.02 18.38
N GLY A 254 6.75 -5.70 18.45
CA GLY A 254 7.70 -5.01 19.35
C GLY A 254 9.17 -5.11 18.91
N GLU A 255 9.45 -5.74 17.79
CA GLU A 255 10.81 -5.99 17.30
C GLU A 255 11.32 -4.90 16.35
N LYS A 256 12.64 -4.64 16.38
CA LYS A 256 13.29 -3.73 15.42
C LYS A 256 13.52 -4.44 14.09
N ILE A 257 12.77 -4.05 13.07
CA ILE A 257 12.90 -4.56 11.69
C ILE A 257 13.13 -3.42 10.70
N SER A 258 13.57 -3.75 9.48
CA SER A 258 13.63 -2.75 8.41
C SER A 258 12.27 -2.62 7.71
N TRP A 259 11.94 -1.44 7.18
CA TRP A 259 10.68 -1.21 6.45
C TRP A 259 10.43 -2.25 5.33
N GLY A 260 11.50 -2.68 4.64
CA GLY A 260 11.41 -3.70 3.60
C GLY A 260 10.97 -5.09 4.09
N LEU A 261 11.05 -5.37 5.39
CA LEU A 261 10.57 -6.62 6.01
C LEU A 261 9.14 -6.52 6.53
N VAL A 262 8.53 -5.33 6.56
CA VAL A 262 7.14 -5.17 7.03
C VAL A 262 6.15 -6.00 6.21
N PRO A 263 6.19 -6.01 4.86
CA PRO A 263 5.32 -6.90 4.08
C PRO A 263 5.47 -8.38 4.45
N TYR A 264 6.69 -8.82 4.72
CA TYR A 264 6.96 -10.20 5.15
C TYR A 264 6.39 -10.50 6.54
N ALA A 265 6.56 -9.59 7.50
CA ALA A 265 5.99 -9.73 8.83
C ALA A 265 4.45 -9.82 8.80
N GLN A 266 3.80 -8.95 8.02
CA GLN A 266 2.34 -8.98 7.85
C GLN A 266 1.87 -10.26 7.14
N ALA A 267 2.58 -10.71 6.10
CA ALA A 267 2.28 -11.99 5.46
C ALA A 267 2.39 -13.18 6.44
N LEU A 268 3.40 -13.19 7.32
CA LEU A 268 3.57 -14.22 8.34
C LEU A 268 2.45 -14.20 9.38
N LEU A 269 2.04 -13.01 9.84
CA LEU A 269 0.92 -12.83 10.77
C LEU A 269 -0.40 -13.32 10.15
N LEU A 270 -0.63 -13.02 8.86
CA LEU A 270 -1.78 -13.53 8.13
C LEU A 270 -1.74 -15.05 8.02
N ALA A 271 -0.60 -15.63 7.64
CA ALA A 271 -0.45 -17.09 7.55
C ALA A 271 -0.72 -17.77 8.90
N ARG A 272 -0.21 -17.21 10.01
CA ARG A 272 -0.48 -17.69 11.38
C ARG A 272 -1.97 -17.64 11.71
N TYR A 273 -2.64 -16.53 11.41
CA TYR A 273 -4.08 -16.42 11.60
C TYR A 273 -4.86 -17.47 10.79
N LEU A 274 -4.53 -17.68 9.51
CA LEU A 274 -5.22 -18.68 8.68
C LEU A 274 -5.01 -20.13 9.18
N ARG A 275 -3.90 -20.41 9.87
CA ARG A 275 -3.65 -21.69 10.56
C ARG A 275 -4.34 -21.81 11.91
N ASN A 276 -5.06 -20.77 12.35
CA ASN A 276 -5.63 -20.64 13.69
C ASN A 276 -4.57 -20.56 14.81
N ASP A 277 -3.35 -20.10 14.50
CA ASP A 277 -2.32 -19.82 15.52
C ASP A 277 -2.53 -18.47 16.24
N LEU A 278 -3.47 -17.65 15.73
CA LEU A 278 -3.86 -16.34 16.24
C LEU A 278 -5.40 -16.23 16.18
N ASP A 279 -6.00 -15.56 17.16
CA ASP A 279 -7.45 -15.37 17.23
C ASP A 279 -7.97 -14.39 16.16
N GLU A 280 -7.16 -13.39 15.80
CA GLU A 280 -7.46 -12.40 14.77
C GLU A 280 -6.19 -11.95 14.06
N TYR A 281 -6.29 -11.60 12.78
CA TYR A 281 -5.18 -10.99 12.04
C TYR A 281 -4.91 -9.57 12.59
N PRO A 282 -3.72 -9.30 13.17
CA PRO A 282 -3.40 -8.00 13.71
C PRO A 282 -2.92 -7.05 12.60
N PRO A 283 -3.68 -6.01 12.22
CA PRO A 283 -3.27 -5.11 11.16
C PRO A 283 -2.06 -4.26 11.55
N PHE A 284 -1.34 -3.75 10.56
CA PHE A 284 -0.22 -2.85 10.79
C PHE A 284 -0.71 -1.45 11.22
N LEU A 285 -0.73 -1.17 12.53
CA LEU A 285 -1.17 0.11 13.10
C LEU A 285 0.02 1.02 13.42
N TRP A 286 0.29 2.00 12.55
CA TRP A 286 1.43 2.91 12.65
C TRP A 286 1.01 4.33 13.04
N LYS A 287 1.41 4.73 14.24
CA LYS A 287 1.10 6.03 14.86
C LYS A 287 2.29 6.98 14.81
#